data_AF-A0A7J6SFF3-F1
#
_entry.id   AF-A0A7J6SFF3-F1
#
_cell.length_a   1.000
_cell.length_b   1.000
_cell.length_c   1.000
_cell.angle_alpha   90.00
_cell.angle_beta   90.00
_cell.angle_gamma   90.00
#
_symmetry.space_group_name_H-M   'P 1'
#
loop_
_entity.id
_entity.type
_entity.pdbx_description
1 polymer ?
#
loop_
_entity_poly.entity_id
_entity_poly.type
_entity_poly.pdbx_seq_one_letter_code
_entity_poly.pdbx_strand_id
1 'polypeptide(L)'
;MPESISSELPVDDPTDSPKKPYQTLRSRIRQLILWHNQQWKGIRFPGAALFFFKFFFLGFAIAPKDVPRDAWWGVTLTACACMGSAVLPLPLPAFCVFVLALAGLSGGMTSEEIVSGFGSPDLWFNMFSFMTMRAFTVTGLGQRLGLLVYKYIGFNVLLVAYVICALELILALFITSPAV
;
A
#
# COMPACT_ATOMS: atom_id res chain seq x y z
N MET A 1 20.24 -56.63 -8.11
CA MET A 1 20.48 -56.14 -9.49
C MET A 1 19.39 -56.70 -10.38
N PRO A 2 18.98 -56.03 -11.46
CA PRO A 2 18.59 -54.62 -11.65
C PRO A 2 17.17 -54.58 -12.30
N GLU A 3 16.43 -53.48 -12.43
CA GLU A 3 16.43 -52.53 -13.58
C GLU A 3 15.32 -51.50 -13.29
N SER A 4 15.66 -50.23 -13.06
CA SER A 4 15.44 -49.07 -13.96
C SER A 4 13.97 -48.75 -14.26
N ILE A 5 13.45 -47.64 -13.68
CA ILE A 5 13.14 -46.37 -14.39
C ILE A 5 11.98 -46.56 -15.39
N SER A 6 10.76 -46.11 -15.11
CA SER A 6 10.23 -44.79 -15.51
C SER A 6 8.87 -44.61 -14.80
N SER A 7 8.56 -43.62 -13.96
CA SER A 7 8.38 -42.21 -14.28
C SER A 7 7.71 -41.94 -15.64
N GLU A 8 6.60 -42.60 -15.93
CA GLU A 8 5.60 -41.98 -16.80
C GLU A 8 4.81 -40.96 -15.97
N LEU A 9 5.42 -39.79 -15.81
CA LEU A 9 4.63 -38.57 -15.79
C LEU A 9 3.85 -38.56 -17.12
N PRO A 10 2.55 -38.26 -17.12
CA PRO A 10 1.82 -38.09 -18.38
C PRO A 10 2.61 -37.12 -19.25
N VAL A 11 3.13 -37.62 -20.37
CA VAL A 11 3.61 -36.79 -21.45
C VAL A 11 2.41 -35.94 -21.82
N ASP A 12 2.48 -34.64 -21.53
CA ASP A 12 1.56 -33.66 -22.06
C ASP A 12 1.65 -33.79 -23.58
N ASP A 13 0.71 -34.56 -24.15
CA ASP A 13 0.45 -34.58 -25.57
C ASP A 13 0.22 -33.12 -25.97
N PRO A 14 1.04 -32.54 -26.87
CA PRO A 14 0.90 -31.14 -27.26
C PRO A 14 -0.45 -30.89 -27.97
N THR A 15 -1.28 -31.92 -28.16
CA THR A 15 -2.60 -31.82 -28.78
C THR A 15 -3.79 -31.88 -27.82
N ASP A 16 -3.61 -32.08 -26.50
CA ASP A 16 -4.72 -32.06 -25.53
C ASP A 16 -4.56 -30.97 -24.45
N SER A 17 -4.32 -29.74 -24.90
CA SER A 17 -4.63 -28.58 -24.08
C SER A 17 -6.15 -28.51 -23.92
N PRO A 18 -6.71 -28.51 -22.69
CA PRO A 18 -8.14 -28.29 -22.52
C PRO A 18 -8.45 -26.92 -23.12
N LYS A 19 -9.09 -26.91 -24.29
CA LYS A 19 -9.49 -25.70 -25.00
C LYS A 19 -10.28 -24.86 -24.00
N LYS A 20 -9.64 -23.82 -23.45
CA LYS A 20 -10.23 -22.93 -22.45
C LYS A 20 -11.58 -22.48 -23.02
N PRO A 21 -12.71 -22.82 -22.38
CA PRO A 21 -14.01 -22.59 -22.95
C PRO A 21 -14.13 -21.10 -23.24
N TYR A 22 -14.50 -20.79 -24.48
CA TYR A 22 -14.56 -19.45 -25.05
C TYR A 22 -15.06 -18.46 -23.98
N GLN A 23 -14.14 -17.62 -23.47
CA GLN A 23 -14.46 -16.63 -22.47
C GLN A 23 -15.40 -15.61 -23.10
N THR A 24 -16.70 -15.89 -23.02
CA THR A 24 -17.74 -15.01 -23.51
C THR A 24 -17.59 -13.65 -22.82
N LEU A 25 -17.70 -12.56 -23.60
CA LEU A 25 -17.61 -11.19 -23.08
C LEU A 25 -18.50 -11.00 -21.83
N ARG A 26 -19.66 -11.68 -21.81
CA ARG A 26 -20.60 -11.69 -20.69
C ARG A 26 -20.04 -12.32 -19.40
N SER A 27 -19.24 -13.38 -19.48
CA SER A 27 -18.61 -14.00 -18.30
C SER A 27 -17.49 -13.13 -17.75
N ARG A 28 -16.69 -12.49 -18.63
CA ARG A 28 -15.69 -11.47 -18.22
C ARG A 28 -16.34 -10.26 -17.56
N ILE A 29 -17.46 -9.77 -18.11
CA ILE A 29 -18.24 -8.68 -17.52
C ILE A 29 -18.81 -9.08 -16.16
N ARG A 30 -19.40 -10.28 -16.03
CA ARG A 30 -19.89 -10.76 -14.72
C ARG A 30 -18.76 -10.93 -13.71
N GLN A 31 -17.60 -11.45 -14.11
CA GLN A 31 -16.44 -11.55 -13.21
C GLN A 31 -15.91 -10.18 -12.78
N LEU A 32 -15.89 -9.19 -13.69
CA LEU A 32 -15.52 -7.82 -13.37
C LEU A 32 -16.52 -7.17 -12.41
N ILE A 33 -17.83 -7.35 -12.64
CA ILE A 33 -18.89 -6.83 -11.77
C ILE A 33 -18.84 -7.50 -10.40
N LEU A 34 -18.63 -8.82 -10.34
CA LEU A 34 -18.50 -9.55 -9.08
C LEU A 34 -17.25 -9.13 -8.32
N TRP A 35 -16.11 -8.97 -9.00
CA TRP A 35 -14.88 -8.44 -8.42
C TRP A 35 -15.06 -7.01 -7.90
N HIS A 36 -15.72 -6.13 -8.67
CA HIS A 36 -16.02 -4.76 -8.26
C HIS A 36 -16.94 -4.74 -7.04
N ASN A 37 -17.98 -5.57 -7.00
CA ASN A 37 -18.89 -5.65 -5.87
C ASN A 37 -18.27 -6.34 -4.63
N GLN A 38 -17.21 -7.15 -4.83
CA GLN A 38 -16.46 -7.77 -3.73
C GLN A 38 -15.39 -6.84 -3.14
N GLN A 39 -14.70 -6.08 -3.99
CA GLN A 39 -13.68 -5.09 -3.59
C GLN A 39 -14.32 -3.87 -2.91
N TRP A 40 -15.56 -3.51 -3.27
CA TRP A 40 -16.27 -2.33 -2.79
C TRP A 40 -17.43 -2.67 -1.85
N LYS A 41 -17.31 -3.78 -1.09
CA LYS A 41 -18.30 -4.17 -0.09
C LYS A 41 -18.21 -3.25 1.13
N GLY A 42 -19.00 -2.17 1.16
CA GLY A 42 -19.19 -1.35 2.36
C GLY A 42 -19.17 0.17 2.18
N ILE A 43 -18.85 0.71 1.00
CA ILE A 43 -18.93 2.15 0.77
C ILE A 43 -20.39 2.59 0.61
N ARG A 44 -20.86 3.43 1.54
CA ARG A 44 -22.03 4.29 1.31
C ARG A 44 -21.63 5.41 0.34
N PHE A 45 -21.62 5.11 -0.96
CA PHE A 45 -21.28 6.05 -2.04
C PHE A 45 -21.87 7.46 -1.87
N PRO A 46 -23.15 7.64 -1.52
CA PRO A 46 -23.69 8.99 -1.31
C PRO A 46 -23.09 9.71 -0.09
N GLY A 47 -22.73 8.99 0.97
CA GLY A 47 -22.09 9.57 2.16
C GLY A 47 -20.64 9.96 1.91
N ALA A 48 -19.88 9.09 1.23
CA ALA A 48 -18.50 9.36 0.84
C ALA A 48 -18.42 10.56 -0.13
N ALA A 49 -19.29 10.60 -1.15
CA ALA A 49 -19.35 11.70 -2.11
C ALA A 49 -19.71 13.03 -1.44
N LEU A 50 -20.68 13.04 -0.51
CA LEU A 50 -21.02 14.25 0.27
C LEU A 50 -19.87 14.69 1.18
N PHE A 51 -19.09 13.76 1.73
CA PHE A 51 -17.96 14.06 2.60
C PHE A 51 -16.80 14.68 1.82
N PHE A 52 -16.45 14.12 0.65
CA PHE A 52 -15.49 14.70 -0.29
C PHE A 52 -15.95 16.06 -0.81
N PHE A 53 -17.21 16.18 -1.22
CA PHE A 53 -17.78 17.44 -1.68
C PHE A 53 -17.72 18.49 -0.58
N LYS A 54 -18.10 18.15 0.66
CA LYS A 54 -18.04 19.04 1.81
C LYS A 54 -16.60 19.47 2.11
N PHE A 55 -15.62 18.56 2.13
CA PHE A 55 -14.22 18.92 2.42
C PHE A 55 -13.58 19.75 1.32
N PHE A 56 -13.85 19.41 0.06
CA PHE A 56 -13.35 20.16 -1.10
C PHE A 56 -13.93 21.57 -1.16
N PHE A 57 -15.25 21.74 -0.98
CA PHE A 57 -15.89 23.06 -1.03
C PHE A 57 -15.64 23.90 0.24
N LEU A 58 -15.62 23.29 1.43
CA LEU A 58 -15.47 24.01 2.70
C LEU A 58 -14.02 24.47 2.93
N GLY A 59 -13.04 23.67 2.50
CA GLY A 59 -11.63 24.08 2.51
C GLY A 59 -11.32 25.17 1.49
N PHE A 60 -11.98 25.18 0.33
CA PHE A 60 -11.75 26.22 -0.69
C PHE A 60 -12.48 27.54 -0.39
N ALA A 61 -13.62 27.49 0.31
CA ALA A 61 -14.49 28.67 0.52
C ALA A 61 -14.11 29.58 1.70
N ILE A 62 -13.44 29.08 2.75
CA ILE A 62 -13.09 29.85 3.95
C ILE A 62 -11.57 29.82 4.15
N ALA A 63 -10.88 30.82 3.60
CA ALA A 63 -9.50 31.09 3.97
C ALA A 63 -9.50 32.01 5.21
N PRO A 64 -8.85 31.62 6.33
CA PRO A 64 -8.62 32.55 7.43
C PRO A 64 -7.78 33.74 6.95
N LYS A 65 -8.13 34.95 7.42
CA LYS A 65 -7.61 36.23 6.90
C LYS A 65 -6.08 36.38 6.99
N ASP A 66 -5.43 35.61 7.86
CA ASP A 66 -4.00 35.75 8.19
C ASP A 66 -3.11 34.65 7.61
N VAL A 67 -3.65 33.75 6.78
CA VAL A 67 -2.89 32.62 6.20
C VAL A 67 -2.64 32.87 4.70
N PRO A 68 -1.38 32.73 4.23
CA PRO A 68 -1.10 32.83 2.80
C PRO A 68 -1.86 31.75 2.04
N ARG A 69 -2.44 32.13 0.90
CA ARG A 69 -3.34 31.28 0.11
C ARG A 69 -2.72 29.93 -0.26
N ASP A 70 -1.42 29.92 -0.54
CA ASP A 70 -0.67 28.73 -0.94
C ASP A 70 -0.47 27.74 0.22
N ALA A 71 -0.29 28.22 1.45
CA ALA A 71 -0.20 27.36 2.62
C ALA A 71 -1.57 26.76 2.97
N TRP A 72 -2.64 27.54 2.82
CA TRP A 72 -4.01 27.06 3.03
C TRP A 72 -4.40 25.95 2.04
N TRP A 73 -3.90 26.05 0.81
CA TRP A 73 -4.05 25.01 -0.21
C TRP A 73 -3.45 23.67 0.20
N GLY A 74 -2.18 23.68 0.63
CA GLY A 74 -1.48 22.46 1.05
C GLY A 74 -2.16 21.78 2.23
N VAL A 75 -2.63 22.56 3.22
CA VAL A 75 -3.37 22.04 4.38
C VAL A 75 -4.70 21.43 3.96
N THR A 76 -5.46 22.11 3.12
CA THR A 76 -6.77 21.62 2.63
C THR A 76 -6.61 20.32 1.84
N LEU A 77 -5.62 20.26 0.96
CA LEU A 77 -5.35 19.06 0.15
C LEU A 77 -4.90 17.88 1.00
N THR A 78 -4.04 18.12 1.99
CA THR A 78 -3.58 17.09 2.93
C THR A 78 -4.72 16.56 3.80
N ALA A 79 -5.59 17.44 4.31
CA ALA A 79 -6.77 17.03 5.08
C ALA A 79 -7.75 16.20 4.23
N CYS A 80 -7.96 16.59 2.97
CA CYS A 80 -8.75 15.83 2.01
C CYS A 80 -8.13 14.44 1.75
N ALA A 81 -6.80 14.36 1.64
CA ALA A 81 -6.08 13.10 1.45
C ALA A 81 -6.22 12.16 2.67
N CYS A 82 -6.00 12.65 3.89
CA CYS A 82 -6.13 11.84 5.11
C CYS A 82 -7.56 11.33 5.32
N MET A 83 -8.57 12.14 5.06
CA MET A 83 -9.96 11.70 5.17
C MET A 83 -10.37 10.79 4.02
N GLY A 84 -9.86 11.06 2.82
CA GLY A 84 -10.10 10.21 1.68
C GLY A 84 -9.50 8.81 1.84
N SER A 85 -8.32 8.67 2.44
CA SER A 85 -7.71 7.36 2.72
C SER A 85 -8.47 6.57 3.79
N ALA A 86 -9.14 7.25 4.72
CA ALA A 86 -10.00 6.60 5.72
C ALA A 86 -11.33 6.09 5.13
N VAL A 87 -11.87 6.77 4.12
CA VAL A 87 -13.20 6.47 3.53
C VAL A 87 -13.12 5.56 2.30
N LEU A 88 -12.05 5.67 1.51
CA LEU A 88 -11.85 4.86 0.32
C LEU A 88 -11.07 3.58 0.68
N PRO A 89 -11.68 2.38 0.53
CA PRO A 89 -10.98 1.10 0.59
C PRO A 89 -10.22 0.88 -0.73
N LEU A 90 -9.46 1.89 -1.15
CA LEU A 90 -8.54 1.77 -2.26
C LEU A 90 -7.18 1.31 -1.72
N PRO A 91 -6.42 0.53 -2.49
CA PRO A 91 -5.03 0.31 -2.14
C PRO A 91 -4.35 1.69 -2.04
N LEU A 92 -3.69 1.94 -0.91
CA LEU A 92 -3.04 3.22 -0.60
C LEU A 92 -2.29 3.85 -1.79
N PRO A 93 -1.49 3.13 -2.59
CA PRO A 93 -0.81 3.73 -3.75
C PRO A 93 -1.77 4.23 -4.84
N ALA A 94 -2.90 3.55 -5.10
CA ALA A 94 -3.89 4.02 -6.07
C ALA A 94 -4.60 5.28 -5.58
N PHE A 95 -4.86 5.36 -4.28
CA PHE A 95 -5.40 6.57 -3.66
C PHE A 95 -4.41 7.75 -3.76
N CYS A 96 -3.12 7.52 -3.54
CA CYS A 96 -2.10 8.57 -3.71
C CYS A 96 -2.07 9.14 -5.13
N VAL A 97 -2.14 8.30 -6.16
CA VAL A 97 -2.21 8.74 -7.57
C VAL A 97 -3.50 9.52 -7.85
N PHE A 98 -4.63 9.11 -7.25
CA PHE A 98 -5.90 9.83 -7.36
C PHE A 98 -5.82 11.24 -6.73
N VAL A 99 -5.25 11.36 -5.53
CA VAL A 99 -5.02 12.64 -4.87
C VAL A 99 -4.08 13.53 -5.70
N LEU A 100 -3.03 12.95 -6.30
CA LEU A 100 -2.12 13.66 -7.19
C LEU A 100 -2.83 14.22 -8.44
N ALA A 101 -3.72 13.43 -9.04
CA ALA A 101 -4.54 13.86 -10.16
C ALA A 101 -5.51 14.99 -9.77
N LEU A 102 -6.11 14.91 -8.58
CA LEU A 102 -6.92 15.99 -8.03
C LEU A 102 -6.08 17.25 -7.77
N ALA A 103 -4.85 17.10 -7.25
CA ALA A 103 -3.93 18.23 -7.03
C ALA A 103 -3.63 18.98 -8.33
N GLY A 104 -3.37 18.25 -9.42
CA GLY A 104 -3.14 18.81 -10.75
C GLY A 104 -4.38 19.48 -11.35
N LEU A 105 -5.57 18.89 -11.16
CA LEU A 105 -6.82 19.48 -11.65
C LEU A 105 -7.19 20.77 -10.90
N SER A 106 -6.85 20.82 -9.62
CA SER A 106 -7.20 21.93 -8.73
C SER A 106 -6.35 23.19 -9.05
N GLY A 107 -5.29 23.08 -9.86
CA GLY A 107 -4.60 24.23 -10.49
C GLY A 107 -3.74 25.07 -9.53
N GLY A 108 -3.49 24.58 -8.32
CA GLY A 108 -2.70 25.28 -7.30
C GLY A 108 -1.19 25.06 -7.38
N MET A 109 -0.71 24.14 -8.23
CA MET A 109 0.72 23.82 -8.40
C MET A 109 1.01 23.47 -9.86
N THR A 110 2.22 23.76 -10.32
CA THR A 110 2.71 23.36 -11.65
C THR A 110 2.91 21.84 -11.73
N SER A 111 2.84 21.27 -12.93
CA SER A 111 3.04 19.82 -13.13
C SER A 111 4.42 19.34 -12.65
N GLU A 112 5.43 20.21 -12.68
CA GLU A 112 6.79 19.92 -12.21
C GLU A 112 6.85 19.83 -10.69
N GLU A 113 6.22 20.75 -9.97
CA GLU A 113 6.16 20.75 -8.50
C GLU A 113 5.44 19.50 -7.97
N ILE A 114 4.38 19.07 -8.65
CA ILE A 114 3.60 17.88 -8.28
C ILE A 114 4.46 16.61 -8.36
N VAL A 115 5.31 16.51 -9.40
CA VAL A 115 6.17 15.34 -9.62
C VAL A 115 7.47 15.41 -8.80
N SER A 116 7.91 16.61 -8.41
CA SER A 116 9.14 16.82 -7.63
C SER A 116 9.19 16.00 -6.33
N GLY A 117 8.02 15.74 -5.71
CA GLY A 117 7.91 14.91 -4.51
C GLY A 117 8.39 13.47 -4.70
N PHE A 118 8.23 12.88 -5.89
CA PHE A 118 8.71 11.51 -6.20
C PHE A 118 10.24 11.40 -6.26
N GLY A 119 10.94 12.53 -6.41
CA GLY A 119 12.40 12.60 -6.38
C GLY A 119 13.00 12.72 -4.97
N SER A 120 12.17 12.79 -3.92
CA SER A 120 12.67 12.99 -2.56
C SER A 120 13.47 11.77 -2.05
N PRO A 121 14.63 11.99 -1.41
CA PRO A 121 15.50 10.91 -0.96
C PRO A 121 14.81 9.98 0.04
N ASP A 122 13.86 10.49 0.83
CA ASP A 122 13.12 9.72 1.84
C ASP A 122 12.23 8.65 1.21
N LEU A 123 11.55 8.95 0.10
CA LEU A 123 10.73 7.98 -0.61
C LEU A 123 11.58 6.85 -1.19
N TRP A 124 12.71 7.19 -1.82
CA TRP A 124 13.64 6.21 -2.35
C TRP A 124 14.26 5.35 -1.24
N PHE A 125 14.63 5.94 -0.11
CA PHE A 125 15.10 5.20 1.07
C PHE A 125 14.05 4.19 1.55
N ASN A 126 12.78 4.59 1.62
CA ASN A 126 11.70 3.68 1.97
C ASN A 126 11.54 2.54 0.94
N MET A 127 11.66 2.83 -0.36
CA MET A 127 11.66 1.79 -1.40
C MET A 127 12.80 0.78 -1.21
N PHE A 128 14.01 1.22 -0.91
CA PHE A 128 15.14 0.34 -0.62
C PHE A 128 14.93 -0.51 0.63
N SER A 129 14.27 0.03 1.66
CA SER A 129 13.90 -0.72 2.87
C SER A 129 12.96 -1.87 2.52
N PHE A 130 11.91 -1.62 1.74
CA PHE A 130 10.99 -2.68 1.30
C PHE A 130 11.67 -3.72 0.41
N MET A 131 12.60 -3.31 -0.46
CA MET A 131 13.42 -4.26 -1.23
C MET A 131 14.26 -5.15 -0.30
N THR A 132 14.86 -4.56 0.74
CA THR A 132 15.65 -5.28 1.75
C THR A 132 14.77 -6.25 2.57
N MET A 133 13.58 -5.82 2.99
CA MET A 133 12.60 -6.66 3.67
C MET A 133 12.21 -7.87 2.81
N ARG A 134 11.99 -7.67 1.51
CA ARG A 134 11.70 -8.77 0.58
C ARG A 134 12.89 -9.71 0.44
N ALA A 135 14.11 -9.19 0.38
CA ALA A 135 15.32 -10.01 0.36
C ALA A 135 15.45 -10.88 1.63
N PHE A 136 15.08 -10.34 2.79
CA PHE A 136 15.06 -11.10 4.06
C PHE A 136 13.99 -12.19 4.08
N THR A 137 12.86 -11.93 3.43
CA THR A 137 11.77 -12.90 3.30
C THR A 137 12.16 -14.05 2.37
N VAL A 138 12.77 -13.74 1.22
CA VAL A 138 13.16 -14.75 0.21
C VAL A 138 14.33 -15.62 0.69
N THR A 139 15.30 -15.04 1.42
CA THR A 139 16.45 -15.79 1.97
C THR A 139 16.10 -16.61 3.22
N GLY A 140 14.91 -16.41 3.80
CA GLY A 140 14.50 -17.03 5.06
C GLY A 140 15.24 -16.51 6.28
N LEU A 141 15.96 -15.38 6.17
CA LEU A 141 16.72 -14.78 7.27
C LEU A 141 15.81 -14.43 8.46
N GLY A 142 14.61 -13.91 8.18
CA GLY A 142 13.61 -13.60 9.21
C GLY A 142 13.17 -14.84 10.01
N GLN A 143 13.00 -15.99 9.34
CA GLN A 143 12.64 -17.24 10.02
C GLN A 143 13.78 -17.75 10.90
N ARG A 144 15.04 -17.64 10.44
CA ARG A 144 16.22 -18.00 11.23
C ARG A 144 16.36 -17.11 12.47
N LEU A 145 16.15 -15.80 12.32
CA LEU A 145 16.17 -14.85 13.43
C LEU A 145 15.04 -15.11 14.43
N GLY A 146 13.82 -15.38 13.95
CA GLY A 146 12.69 -15.73 14.81
C GLY A 146 12.93 -16.98 15.63
N LEU A 147 13.49 -18.03 15.02
CA LEU A 147 13.86 -19.27 15.73
C LEU A 147 15.01 -19.06 16.73
N LEU A 148 15.97 -18.19 16.42
CA LEU A 148 17.05 -17.82 17.34
C LEU A 148 16.48 -17.14 18.59
N VAL A 149 15.64 -16.12 18.42
CA VAL A 149 14.99 -15.40 19.52
C VAL A 149 14.14 -16.36 20.36
N TYR A 150 13.38 -17.23 19.70
CA TYR A 150 12.59 -18.27 20.35
C TYR A 150 13.44 -19.24 21.19
N LYS A 151 14.63 -19.62 20.72
CA LYS A 151 15.55 -20.50 21.45
C LYS A 151 16.01 -19.89 22.79
N TYR A 152 16.21 -18.57 22.85
CA TYR A 152 16.67 -17.89 24.07
C TYR A 152 15.53 -17.55 25.04
N ILE A 153 14.33 -17.28 24.52
CA ILE A 153 13.20 -16.75 25.30
C ILE A 153 12.20 -17.84 25.71
N GLY A 154 12.01 -18.87 24.88
CA GLY A 154 11.01 -19.91 25.05
C GLY A 154 9.59 -19.48 24.63
N PHE A 155 8.58 -20.14 25.20
CA PHE A 155 7.17 -20.05 24.79
C PHE A 155 6.40 -18.83 25.32
N ASN A 156 7.03 -17.96 26.13
CA ASN A 156 6.33 -16.85 26.79
C ASN A 156 6.16 -15.66 25.84
N VAL A 157 4.95 -15.45 25.33
CA VAL A 157 4.60 -14.34 24.41
C VAL A 157 4.91 -12.97 25.00
N LEU A 158 4.72 -12.79 26.33
CA LEU A 158 5.08 -11.57 27.04
C LEU A 158 6.57 -11.23 26.90
N LEU A 159 7.45 -12.22 27.07
CA LEU A 159 8.90 -12.00 27.01
C LEU A 159 9.33 -11.66 25.57
N VAL A 160 8.74 -12.31 24.56
CA VAL A 160 8.97 -11.96 23.16
C VAL A 160 8.55 -10.51 22.88
N ALA A 161 7.39 -10.09 23.37
CA ALA A 161 6.93 -8.70 23.24
C ALA A 161 7.88 -7.71 23.93
N TYR A 162 8.38 -8.03 25.14
CA TYR A 162 9.36 -7.20 25.84
C TYR A 162 10.67 -7.04 25.06
N VAL A 163 11.19 -8.10 24.45
CA VAL A 163 12.42 -8.04 23.64
C VAL A 163 12.20 -7.19 22.40
N ILE A 164 11.06 -7.31 21.73
CA ILE A 164 10.72 -6.45 20.58
C ILE A 164 10.64 -4.98 21.01
N CYS A 165 9.96 -4.67 22.12
CA CYS A 165 9.90 -3.30 22.64
C CYS A 165 11.29 -2.76 23.04
N ALA A 166 12.15 -3.59 23.65
CA ALA A 166 13.51 -3.19 23.99
C ALA A 166 14.38 -2.94 22.75
N LEU A 167 14.20 -3.74 21.69
CA LEU A 167 14.85 -3.54 20.40
C LEU A 167 14.39 -2.23 19.74
N GLU A 168 13.07 -1.96 19.71
CA GLU A 168 12.52 -0.69 19.23
C GLU A 168 13.06 0.50 20.03
N LEU A 169 13.22 0.37 21.36
CA LEU A 169 13.81 1.41 22.19
C LEU A 169 15.30 1.67 21.84
N ILE A 170 16.11 0.62 21.69
CA ILE A 170 17.51 0.74 21.29
C ILE A 170 17.63 1.34 19.88
N LEU A 171 16.78 0.88 18.95
CA LEU A 171 16.74 1.39 17.58
C LEU A 171 16.32 2.87 17.56
N ALA A 172 15.31 3.27 18.31
CA ALA A 172 14.87 4.66 18.42
C ALA A 172 15.98 5.56 18.97
N LEU A 173 16.76 5.09 19.96
CA LEU A 173 17.92 5.82 20.47
C LEU A 173 19.02 5.98 19.42
N PHE A 174 19.22 4.97 18.57
CA PHE A 174 20.24 5.00 17.53
C PHE A 174 19.81 5.83 16.31
N ILE A 175 18.53 5.75 15.94
CA ILE A 175 17.91 6.49 14.83
C ILE A 175 17.57 7.92 15.25
N THR A 176 17.99 8.37 16.44
CA THR A 176 17.75 9.74 16.92
C THR A 176 18.26 10.76 15.88
N SER A 177 17.30 11.28 15.13
CA SER A 177 17.49 12.30 14.11
C SER A 177 17.66 13.63 14.84
N PRO A 178 18.61 14.49 14.43
CA PRO A 178 18.88 15.72 15.15
C PRO A 178 17.65 16.62 15.15
N ALA A 179 17.38 17.22 16.31
CA ALA A 179 16.48 18.36 16.43
C ALA A 179 16.93 19.49 15.49
N VAL A 180 16.16 19.74 14.45
CA VAL A 180 16.07 21.01 13.69
C VAL A 180 14.60 21.22 13.35
#